data_AF-A0A7S0DWT9-F1
#
_entry.id   AF-A0A7S0DWT9-F1
#
_cell.length_a   1.000
_cell.length_b   1.000
_cell.length_c   1.000
_cell.angle_alpha   90.00
_cell.angle_beta   90.00
_cell.angle_gamma   90.00
#
_symmetry.space_group_name_H-M   'P 1'
#
loop_
_entity.id
_entity.type
_entity.pdbx_description
1 polymer ?
#
loop_
_entity_poly.entity_id
_entity_poly.type
_entity_poly.pdbx_seq_one_letter_code
_entity_poly.pdbx_strand_id
1 'polypeptide(L)'
;GTDTWSSLMASIGRGADELQTEGGLADRMLGEWVREHLLPKPATPTPSTPPPLVTVGTALLATVGAASGRPAARFLLREQFVHKGLLLVLQEESLLASRDPSASGAADPPYLGDPPPQPAADGALLCAVLNRPTSASVAFNLPGRPTRRLPICGNLPLPRSLSKDAQGQLWLHHRAELGGTALGSAGLFMLPTVAVAALLKEEKATAADFLIVGGVVRFERAELAGMLAAGEMRALPPGEQLTALWPRVWALTDDDGSKSPPSDGTEVWWLASQCGAEQGQLVAPPPAGIADEALEEWLSWFARDPPTVQP
;
A
#
# COMPACT_ATOMS: atom_id res chain seq x y z
N GLY A 1 -19.62 -20.66 -19.04
CA GLY A 1 -18.98 -20.19 -17.79
C GLY A 1 -18.29 -21.33 -17.09
N THR A 2 -19.02 -22.41 -16.83
CA THR A 2 -18.57 -23.66 -16.22
C THR A 2 -17.73 -24.56 -17.15
N ASP A 3 -18.00 -24.55 -18.46
CA ASP A 3 -17.27 -25.38 -19.43
C ASP A 3 -15.76 -25.06 -19.53
N THR A 4 -15.36 -23.83 -19.15
CA THR A 4 -13.95 -23.41 -19.12
C THR A 4 -13.25 -23.83 -17.83
N TRP A 5 -13.98 -23.99 -16.72
CA TRP A 5 -13.44 -24.31 -15.39
C TRP A 5 -13.00 -25.78 -15.30
N SER A 6 -13.91 -26.69 -15.65
CA SER A 6 -13.64 -28.12 -15.75
C SER A 6 -12.47 -28.41 -16.69
N SER A 7 -12.46 -27.76 -17.85
CA SER A 7 -11.40 -27.86 -18.85
C SER A 7 -10.05 -27.37 -18.33
N LEU A 8 -10.03 -26.28 -17.56
CA LEU A 8 -8.79 -25.73 -17.02
C LEU A 8 -8.24 -26.58 -15.87
N MET A 9 -9.08 -26.99 -14.92
CA MET A 9 -8.69 -27.89 -13.82
C MET A 9 -8.20 -29.24 -14.35
N ALA A 10 -8.86 -29.78 -15.38
CA ALA A 10 -8.38 -30.97 -16.10
C ALA A 10 -7.02 -30.73 -16.77
N SER A 11 -6.81 -29.57 -17.41
CA SER A 11 -5.56 -29.26 -18.13
C SER A 11 -4.32 -29.14 -17.23
N ILE A 12 -4.51 -28.77 -15.96
CA ILE A 12 -3.43 -28.69 -14.95
C ILE A 12 -3.33 -29.95 -14.07
N GLY A 13 -4.04 -31.03 -14.43
CA GLY A 13 -3.98 -32.32 -13.73
C GLY A 13 -4.76 -32.39 -12.42
N ARG A 14 -5.68 -31.44 -12.16
CA ARG A 14 -6.47 -31.32 -10.92
C ARG A 14 -7.97 -31.51 -11.12
N GLY A 15 -8.40 -32.18 -12.19
CA GLY A 15 -9.83 -32.38 -12.49
C GLY A 15 -10.63 -33.11 -11.40
N ALA A 16 -9.99 -33.90 -10.54
CA ALA A 16 -10.67 -34.56 -9.42
C ALA A 16 -11.02 -33.61 -8.25
N ASP A 17 -10.36 -32.45 -8.16
CA ASP A 17 -10.56 -31.44 -7.11
C ASP A 17 -11.67 -30.44 -7.46
N GLU A 18 -12.22 -30.52 -8.68
CA GLU A 18 -13.16 -29.54 -9.24
C GLU A 18 -14.41 -29.37 -8.34
N LEU A 19 -15.05 -30.47 -7.97
CA LEU A 19 -16.25 -30.48 -7.13
C LEU A 19 -16.00 -30.05 -5.66
N GLN A 20 -14.75 -30.11 -5.20
CA GLN A 20 -14.38 -29.68 -3.83
C GLN A 20 -13.96 -28.22 -3.77
N THR A 21 -13.62 -27.62 -4.91
CA THR A 21 -13.09 -26.26 -5.01
C THR A 21 -14.09 -25.28 -5.62
N GLU A 22 -15.16 -25.77 -6.25
CA GLU A 22 -16.25 -24.97 -6.80
C GLU A 22 -16.88 -24.06 -5.73
N GLY A 23 -16.86 -22.75 -5.97
CA GLY A 23 -17.31 -21.71 -5.03
C GLY A 23 -16.31 -21.35 -3.92
N GLY A 24 -15.18 -22.06 -3.80
CA GLY A 24 -14.11 -21.78 -2.83
C GLY A 24 -13.27 -20.54 -3.20
N LEU A 25 -12.34 -20.14 -2.32
CA LEU A 25 -11.44 -19.02 -2.62
C LEU A 25 -10.66 -19.27 -3.91
N ALA A 26 -9.99 -20.42 -4.06
CA ALA A 26 -9.18 -20.76 -5.23
C ALA A 26 -9.96 -20.63 -6.56
N ASP A 27 -11.23 -21.07 -6.59
CA ASP A 27 -12.11 -20.94 -7.74
C ASP A 27 -12.49 -19.49 -8.03
N ARG A 28 -12.86 -18.73 -6.99
CA ARG A 28 -13.06 -17.27 -7.12
C ARG A 28 -11.80 -16.57 -7.64
N MET A 29 -10.62 -16.91 -7.13
CA MET A 29 -9.35 -16.28 -7.53
C MET A 29 -8.97 -16.58 -8.97
N LEU A 30 -9.23 -17.81 -9.44
CA LEU A 30 -8.92 -18.22 -10.79
C LEU A 30 -9.95 -17.69 -11.80
N GLY A 31 -11.24 -17.65 -11.45
CA GLY A 31 -12.27 -16.99 -12.26
C GLY A 31 -11.98 -15.49 -12.46
N GLU A 32 -11.47 -14.84 -11.42
CA GLU A 32 -11.02 -13.46 -11.50
C GLU A 32 -9.72 -13.31 -12.31
N TRP A 33 -8.74 -14.22 -12.14
CA TRP A 33 -7.50 -14.22 -12.93
C TRP A 33 -7.78 -14.34 -14.42
N VAL A 34 -8.70 -15.25 -14.79
CA VAL A 34 -9.18 -15.44 -16.16
C VAL A 34 -9.79 -14.15 -16.70
N ARG A 35 -10.61 -13.43 -15.91
CA ARG A 35 -11.15 -12.14 -16.38
C ARG A 35 -10.06 -11.09 -16.58
N GLU A 36 -9.13 -10.97 -15.64
CA GLU A 36 -8.10 -9.93 -15.69
C GLU A 36 -7.11 -10.14 -16.85
N HIS A 37 -6.76 -11.39 -17.14
CA HIS A 37 -5.71 -11.72 -18.11
C HIS A 37 -6.26 -12.17 -19.48
N LEU A 38 -7.48 -12.71 -19.53
CA LEU A 38 -8.03 -13.32 -20.74
C LEU A 38 -9.28 -12.62 -21.27
N LEU A 39 -9.97 -11.79 -20.47
CA LEU A 39 -11.11 -11.01 -20.95
C LEU A 39 -10.70 -9.57 -21.32
N PRO A 40 -11.35 -8.97 -22.33
CA PRO A 40 -11.12 -7.56 -22.67
C PRO A 40 -11.43 -6.68 -21.47
N LYS A 41 -10.47 -5.83 -21.08
CA LYS A 41 -10.68 -4.87 -19.99
C LYS A 41 -11.77 -3.87 -20.41
N PRO A 42 -12.82 -3.66 -19.60
CA PRO A 42 -13.78 -2.61 -19.89
C PRO A 42 -13.04 -1.27 -19.98
N ALA A 43 -13.41 -0.46 -20.96
CA ALA A 43 -12.81 0.85 -21.14
C ALA A 43 -12.94 1.65 -19.84
N THR A 44 -11.82 2.17 -19.34
CA THR A 44 -11.79 3.00 -18.14
C THR A 44 -12.72 4.19 -18.37
N PRO A 45 -13.75 4.40 -17.54
CA PRO A 45 -14.67 5.51 -17.74
C PRO A 45 -13.88 6.82 -17.69
N THR A 46 -14.05 7.66 -18.70
CA THR A 46 -13.48 9.00 -18.73
C THR A 46 -14.17 9.81 -17.63
N PRO A 47 -13.47 10.24 -16.58
CA PRO A 47 -14.12 10.94 -15.49
C PRO A 47 -14.60 12.32 -15.97
N SER A 48 -15.80 12.73 -15.55
CA SER A 48 -16.32 14.09 -15.81
C SER A 48 -15.60 15.17 -15.01
N THR A 49 -14.81 14.77 -14.00
CA THR A 49 -14.02 15.64 -13.14
C THR A 49 -12.60 15.08 -13.10
N PRO A 50 -11.54 15.88 -13.34
CA PRO A 50 -10.18 15.39 -13.26
C PRO A 50 -9.92 14.80 -11.85
N PRO A 51 -9.27 13.62 -11.76
CA PRO A 51 -8.95 13.02 -10.46
C PRO A 51 -8.03 13.96 -9.66
N PRO A 52 -8.08 13.91 -8.33
CA PRO A 52 -7.23 14.75 -7.48
C PRO A 52 -5.76 14.52 -7.81
N LEU A 53 -4.97 15.61 -7.81
CA LEU A 53 -3.53 15.52 -8.05
C LEU A 53 -2.87 14.76 -6.90
N VAL A 54 -2.25 13.63 -7.22
CA VAL A 54 -1.46 12.82 -6.27
C VAL A 54 0.01 13.15 -6.42
N THR A 55 0.63 13.52 -5.29
CA THR A 55 2.05 13.89 -5.18
C THR A 55 2.71 13.14 -4.02
N VAL A 56 4.03 13.31 -3.86
CA VAL A 56 4.75 12.83 -2.66
C VAL A 56 4.09 13.38 -1.40
N GLY A 57 3.92 12.51 -0.40
CA GLY A 57 3.23 12.84 0.84
C GLY A 57 1.70 12.78 0.77
N THR A 58 1.10 12.40 -0.37
CA THR A 58 -0.33 12.09 -0.39
C THR A 58 -0.57 10.75 0.29
N ALA A 59 -1.51 10.72 1.24
CA ALA A 59 -2.04 9.48 1.79
C ALA A 59 -3.21 8.99 0.93
N LEU A 60 -3.18 7.72 0.53
CA LEU A 60 -4.20 7.07 -0.29
C LEU A 60 -4.87 5.97 0.51
N LEU A 61 -6.17 5.79 0.30
CA LEU A 61 -6.94 4.71 0.88
C LEU A 61 -7.51 3.85 -0.24
N ALA A 62 -7.18 2.56 -0.24
CA ALA A 62 -7.86 1.60 -1.10
C ALA A 62 -9.27 1.35 -0.56
N THR A 63 -10.29 1.53 -1.39
CA THR A 63 -11.69 1.40 -0.99
C THR A 63 -12.23 0.02 -1.38
N VAL A 64 -13.33 -0.38 -0.73
CA VAL A 64 -14.16 -1.48 -1.21
C VAL A 64 -15.31 -0.82 -1.97
N GLY A 65 -15.33 -0.94 -3.30
CA GLY A 65 -16.30 -0.23 -4.14
C GLY A 65 -17.74 -0.53 -3.73
N ALA A 66 -18.56 0.52 -3.58
CA ALA A 66 -19.96 0.40 -3.15
C ALA A 66 -20.88 -0.30 -4.17
N ALA A 67 -20.46 -0.42 -5.44
CA ALA A 67 -21.32 -0.89 -6.52
C ALA A 67 -21.38 -2.42 -6.71
N SER A 68 -20.51 -3.20 -6.05
CA SER A 68 -20.43 -4.64 -6.33
C SER A 68 -20.62 -5.55 -5.12
N GLY A 69 -20.47 -5.05 -3.88
CA GLY A 69 -20.32 -5.95 -2.73
C GLY A 69 -19.17 -6.95 -2.90
N ARG A 70 -18.22 -6.65 -3.81
CA ARG A 70 -17.07 -7.48 -4.15
C ARG A 70 -15.79 -6.66 -3.92
N PRO A 71 -14.73 -7.25 -3.36
CA PRO A 71 -13.41 -6.64 -3.34
C PRO A 71 -13.10 -6.11 -4.75
N ALA A 72 -12.70 -4.85 -4.87
CA ALA A 72 -12.48 -4.21 -6.17
C ALA A 72 -11.67 -5.14 -7.08
N ALA A 73 -12.25 -5.48 -8.24
CA ALA A 73 -11.97 -6.64 -9.09
C ALA A 73 -10.56 -6.71 -9.71
N ARG A 74 -9.65 -5.82 -9.26
CA ARG A 74 -8.24 -5.70 -9.66
C ARG A 74 -7.28 -6.25 -8.60
N PHE A 75 -7.68 -6.32 -7.33
CA PHE A 75 -6.78 -6.73 -6.24
C PHE A 75 -6.74 -8.23 -5.98
N LEU A 76 -6.60 -9.02 -7.04
CA LEU A 76 -6.40 -10.46 -6.91
C LEU A 76 -4.99 -10.76 -6.46
N LEU A 77 -4.86 -11.67 -5.48
CA LEU A 77 -3.69 -12.48 -5.04
C LEU A 77 -2.30 -11.81 -5.06
N ARG A 78 -1.85 -11.30 -6.22
CA ARG A 78 -0.65 -10.46 -6.39
C ARG A 78 -0.76 -9.09 -5.73
N GLU A 79 -1.96 -8.53 -5.62
CA GLU A 79 -2.20 -7.18 -5.06
C GLU A 79 -3.08 -7.18 -3.80
N GLN A 80 -3.33 -8.35 -3.19
CA GLN A 80 -4.01 -8.45 -1.88
C GLN A 80 -3.39 -7.53 -0.82
N PHE A 81 -2.09 -7.27 -0.96
CA PHE A 81 -1.36 -6.35 -0.12
C PHE A 81 -1.97 -4.93 -0.09
N VAL A 82 -2.57 -4.46 -1.20
CA VAL A 82 -3.20 -3.14 -1.35
C VAL A 82 -4.68 -3.15 -0.93
N HIS A 83 -5.33 -4.32 -0.85
CA HIS A 83 -6.74 -4.43 -0.47
C HIS A 83 -7.00 -3.94 0.97
N LYS A 84 -7.86 -2.93 1.17
CA LYS A 84 -7.98 -2.24 2.48
C LYS A 84 -6.65 -1.68 2.99
N GLY A 85 -5.80 -1.25 2.07
CA GLY A 85 -4.51 -0.62 2.37
C GLY A 85 -4.65 0.88 2.64
N LEU A 86 -3.91 1.36 3.63
CA LEU A 86 -3.56 2.76 3.80
C LEU A 86 -2.16 2.96 3.21
N LEU A 87 -2.06 3.72 2.13
CA LEU A 87 -0.80 3.91 1.40
C LEU A 87 -0.29 5.35 1.56
N LEU A 88 1.02 5.50 1.56
CA LEU A 88 1.71 6.79 1.54
C LEU A 88 2.58 6.88 0.29
N VAL A 89 2.39 7.92 -0.52
CA VAL A 89 3.24 8.19 -1.68
C VAL A 89 4.59 8.70 -1.20
N LEU A 90 5.66 7.94 -1.46
CA LEU A 90 7.02 8.27 -1.02
C LEU A 90 7.82 8.97 -2.10
N GLN A 91 7.58 8.65 -3.37
CA GLN A 91 8.36 9.18 -4.48
C GLN A 91 7.58 9.14 -5.79
N GLU A 92 7.91 10.06 -6.68
CA GLU A 92 7.54 10.03 -8.09
C GLU A 92 8.74 9.57 -8.93
N GLU A 93 8.50 8.63 -9.84
CA GLU A 93 9.42 8.25 -10.90
C GLU A 93 9.01 8.96 -12.19
N SER A 94 9.87 9.85 -12.68
CA SER A 94 9.71 10.42 -14.02
C SER A 94 10.37 9.52 -15.06
N LEU A 95 9.65 9.20 -16.15
CA LEU A 95 10.20 8.45 -17.29
C LEU A 95 11.33 9.21 -18.01
N LEU A 96 11.49 10.52 -17.77
CA LEU A 96 12.56 11.32 -18.39
C LEU A 96 13.92 11.14 -17.73
N ALA A 97 13.98 10.57 -16.52
CA ALA A 97 15.25 10.33 -15.81
C ALA A 97 15.94 9.01 -16.20
N SER A 98 15.27 8.15 -16.97
CA SER A 98 15.81 6.85 -17.42
C SER A 98 16.33 6.85 -18.87
N ARG A 99 16.26 7.99 -19.58
CA ARG A 99 16.90 8.16 -20.89
C ARG A 99 18.30 8.74 -20.70
N ASP A 100 19.31 7.89 -20.86
CA ASP A 100 20.66 8.35 -21.19
C ASP A 100 20.59 9.35 -22.36
N PRO A 101 21.29 10.50 -22.31
CA PRO A 101 21.36 11.44 -23.42
C PRO A 101 22.31 10.89 -24.49
N SER A 102 21.89 9.83 -25.18
CA SER A 102 22.57 9.37 -26.38
C SER A 102 21.57 8.74 -27.36
N ALA A 103 20.88 9.59 -28.12
CA ALA A 103 20.57 9.34 -29.53
C ALA A 103 19.80 10.51 -30.16
N SER A 104 20.47 11.15 -31.10
CA SER A 104 19.98 11.64 -32.40
C SER A 104 18.80 12.61 -32.45
N GLY A 105 19.09 13.80 -32.99
CA GLY A 105 18.08 14.76 -33.39
C GLY A 105 17.33 14.36 -34.66
N ALA A 106 16.13 14.91 -34.76
CA ALA A 106 15.45 15.30 -36.00
C ALA A 106 14.43 16.38 -35.59
N ALA A 107 14.45 17.50 -36.29
CA ALA A 107 13.51 18.60 -36.05
C ALA A 107 12.12 18.20 -36.58
N ASP A 108 11.11 18.16 -35.71
CA ASP A 108 9.71 18.03 -36.12
C ASP A 108 9.14 19.40 -36.56
N PRO A 109 8.29 19.45 -37.61
CA PRO A 109 7.68 20.69 -38.09
C PRO A 109 6.54 21.18 -37.18
N PRO A 110 6.16 22.46 -37.24
CA PRO A 110 5.15 23.04 -36.35
C PRO A 110 3.74 22.54 -36.71
N TYR A 111 3.09 21.85 -35.77
CA TYR A 111 1.70 21.40 -35.88
C TYR A 111 0.74 22.57 -35.58
N LEU A 112 -0.10 22.94 -36.57
CA LEU A 112 -1.23 23.86 -36.46
C LEU A 112 -2.52 23.05 -36.29
N GLY A 113 -2.85 22.73 -35.05
CA GLY A 113 -4.09 22.06 -34.67
C GLY A 113 -4.22 22.05 -33.16
N ASP A 114 -5.43 21.93 -32.64
CA ASP A 114 -5.68 21.85 -31.20
C ASP A 114 -4.74 20.82 -30.55
N PRO A 115 -4.12 21.16 -29.41
CA PRO A 115 -3.15 20.26 -28.79
C PRO A 115 -3.83 18.91 -28.55
N PRO A 116 -3.18 17.80 -28.90
CA PRO A 116 -3.71 16.48 -28.60
C PRO A 116 -4.05 16.42 -27.10
N PRO A 117 -5.08 15.65 -26.70
CA PRO A 117 -5.40 15.46 -25.28
C PRO A 117 -4.11 15.13 -24.56
N GLN A 118 -3.75 15.95 -23.56
CA GLN A 118 -2.47 15.81 -22.87
C GLN A 118 -2.30 14.34 -22.48
N PRO A 119 -1.16 13.70 -22.81
CA PRO A 119 -0.93 12.33 -22.39
C PRO A 119 -1.08 12.28 -20.87
N ALA A 120 -1.83 11.30 -20.39
CA ALA A 120 -1.95 11.02 -18.96
C ALA A 120 -0.55 11.08 -18.35
N ALA A 121 -0.34 11.94 -17.35
CA ALA A 121 0.98 12.32 -16.85
C ALA A 121 1.97 11.13 -16.83
N ASP A 122 2.99 11.17 -17.70
CA ASP A 122 3.99 10.12 -17.83
C ASP A 122 4.73 9.92 -16.49
N GLY A 123 4.83 8.67 -16.02
CA GLY A 123 5.56 8.34 -14.80
C GLY A 123 4.88 7.30 -13.91
N ALA A 124 5.55 6.97 -12.81
CA ALA A 124 5.04 6.08 -11.78
C ALA A 124 5.16 6.71 -10.40
N LEU A 125 4.36 6.22 -9.46
CA LEU A 125 4.38 6.60 -8.07
C LEU A 125 4.74 5.38 -7.23
N LEU A 126 5.65 5.59 -6.29
CA LEU A 126 6.08 4.57 -5.34
C LEU A 126 5.41 4.84 -4.00
N CYS A 127 4.65 3.87 -3.52
CA CYS A 127 3.83 3.99 -2.33
C CYS A 127 4.23 2.93 -1.29
N ALA A 128 4.20 3.27 -0.01
CA ALA A 128 4.32 2.30 1.08
C ALA A 128 2.94 2.03 1.69
N VAL A 129 2.55 0.77 1.84
CA VAL A 129 1.37 0.39 2.63
C VAL A 129 1.73 0.37 4.11
N LEU A 130 0.97 1.08 4.94
CA LEU A 130 1.35 1.36 6.32
C LEU A 130 0.59 0.53 7.36
N ASN A 131 -0.51 -0.13 6.98
CA ASN A 131 -1.38 -0.88 7.90
C ASN A 131 -1.23 -2.40 7.75
N ARG A 132 0.00 -2.88 7.57
CA ARG A 132 0.31 -4.31 7.41
C ARG A 132 1.39 -4.76 8.38
N PRO A 133 1.12 -4.79 9.69
CA PRO A 133 2.09 -5.28 10.66
C PRO A 133 2.35 -6.77 10.46
N THR A 134 3.53 -7.23 10.85
CA THR A 134 3.90 -8.66 10.82
C THR A 134 4.36 -9.14 12.19
N SER A 135 4.59 -10.44 12.33
CA SER A 135 5.27 -10.99 13.50
C SER A 135 6.78 -10.71 13.50
N ALA A 136 7.36 -10.35 12.35
CA ALA A 136 8.78 -9.99 12.28
C ALA A 136 9.01 -8.70 13.07
N SER A 137 10.01 -8.72 13.93
CA SER A 137 10.33 -7.59 14.78
C SER A 137 11.82 -7.27 14.81
N VAL A 138 12.12 -6.03 15.15
CA VAL A 138 13.49 -5.52 15.32
C VAL A 138 13.66 -5.01 16.73
N ALA A 139 14.70 -5.52 17.40
CA ALA A 139 15.11 -5.05 18.71
C ALA A 139 16.13 -3.92 18.56
N PHE A 140 15.86 -2.81 19.24
CA PHE A 140 16.77 -1.68 19.27
C PHE A 140 17.86 -1.91 20.31
N ASN A 141 19.10 -1.56 19.97
CA ASN A 141 20.24 -1.65 20.90
C ASN A 141 20.23 -0.46 21.88
N LEU A 142 19.21 -0.41 22.73
CA LEU A 142 18.99 0.61 23.76
C LEU A 142 18.73 -0.09 25.11
N PRO A 143 18.84 0.62 26.26
CA PRO A 143 18.38 0.11 27.54
C PRO A 143 16.93 -0.41 27.45
N GLY A 144 16.68 -1.59 28.01
CA GLY A 144 15.36 -2.25 27.92
C GLY A 144 15.09 -2.98 26.59
N ARG A 145 15.97 -2.85 25.58
CA ARG A 145 15.88 -3.49 24.26
C ARG A 145 14.46 -3.39 23.66
N PRO A 146 13.91 -2.18 23.49
CA PRO A 146 12.57 -2.03 22.96
C PRO A 146 12.51 -2.66 21.57
N THR A 147 11.37 -3.29 21.29
CA THR A 147 11.15 -4.04 20.06
C THR A 147 10.01 -3.39 19.29
N ARG A 148 10.13 -3.34 17.97
CA ARG A 148 9.05 -2.90 17.06
C ARG A 148 8.83 -3.95 15.99
N ARG A 149 7.58 -4.18 15.61
CA ARG A 149 7.23 -5.02 14.47
C ARG A 149 7.57 -4.28 13.17
N LEU A 150 7.97 -5.04 12.16
CA LEU A 150 8.26 -4.53 10.84
C LEU A 150 7.02 -4.71 9.98
N PRO A 151 6.36 -3.63 9.52
CA PRO A 151 5.29 -3.77 8.56
C PRO A 151 5.87 -4.22 7.21
N ILE A 152 5.12 -5.03 6.48
CA ILE A 152 5.37 -5.18 5.04
C ILE A 152 4.83 -3.90 4.43
N CYS A 153 5.65 -3.15 3.67
CA CYS A 153 5.24 -1.90 3.02
C CYS A 153 5.13 -2.01 1.50
N GLY A 154 5.64 -3.10 0.93
CA GLY A 154 5.49 -3.45 -0.47
C GLY A 154 6.45 -4.55 -0.89
N ASN A 155 6.32 -5.00 -2.13
CA ASN A 155 7.09 -6.10 -2.70
C ASN A 155 8.32 -5.65 -3.51
N LEU A 156 8.43 -4.36 -3.82
CA LEU A 156 9.59 -3.78 -4.49
C LEU A 156 10.55 -3.16 -3.46
N PRO A 157 11.87 -3.22 -3.68
CA PRO A 157 12.81 -2.52 -2.82
C PRO A 157 12.60 -1.01 -2.90
N LEU A 158 12.86 -0.31 -1.80
CA LEU A 158 12.83 1.16 -1.80
C LEU A 158 13.86 1.71 -2.82
N PRO A 159 13.54 2.77 -3.57
CA PRO A 159 14.44 3.37 -4.56
C PRO A 159 15.69 3.97 -3.90
N ARG A 160 16.81 4.05 -4.64
CA ARG A 160 18.09 4.55 -4.11
C ARG A 160 18.08 6.05 -3.76
N SER A 161 17.17 6.80 -4.37
CA SER A 161 16.97 8.24 -4.12
C SER A 161 16.39 8.56 -2.75
N LEU A 162 15.75 7.59 -2.07
CA LEU A 162 15.30 7.77 -0.70
C LEU A 162 16.46 7.54 0.28
N SER A 163 16.49 8.35 1.34
CA SER A 163 17.46 8.25 2.43
C SER A 163 17.21 6.97 3.23
N LYS A 164 17.94 5.90 2.89
CA LYS A 164 17.80 4.58 3.49
C LYS A 164 19.00 4.21 4.34
N ASP A 165 18.79 3.26 5.25
CA ASP A 165 19.88 2.62 5.98
C ASP A 165 20.61 1.55 5.14
N ALA A 166 21.61 0.92 5.76
CA ALA A 166 22.41 -0.13 5.10
C ALA A 166 21.59 -1.38 4.76
N GLN A 167 20.44 -1.58 5.42
CA GLN A 167 19.48 -2.65 5.21
C GLN A 167 18.41 -2.26 4.17
N GLY A 168 18.49 -1.06 3.60
CA GLY A 168 17.55 -0.56 2.62
C GLY A 168 16.22 -0.10 3.20
N GLN A 169 16.15 0.20 4.50
CA GLN A 169 14.94 0.64 5.19
C GLN A 169 14.89 2.17 5.31
N LEU A 170 13.67 2.71 5.30
CA LEU A 170 13.39 4.12 5.49
C LEU A 170 12.81 4.36 6.89
N TRP A 171 13.20 5.47 7.53
CA TRP A 171 12.76 5.83 8.86
C TRP A 171 11.79 7.03 8.80
N LEU A 172 10.56 6.81 9.25
CA LEU A 172 9.51 7.83 9.31
C LEU A 172 9.18 8.18 10.77
N HIS A 173 8.72 9.41 11.01
CA HIS A 173 8.04 9.82 12.25
C HIS A 173 6.94 10.85 11.95
N HIS A 174 6.02 11.05 12.91
CA HIS A 174 4.92 12.02 12.80
C HIS A 174 5.06 13.22 13.78
N ARG A 175 6.18 13.30 14.49
CA ARG A 175 6.47 14.36 15.48
C ARG A 175 7.35 15.45 14.89
N ALA A 176 6.76 16.61 14.56
CA ALA A 176 7.46 17.70 13.87
C ALA A 176 8.66 18.25 14.65
N GLU A 177 8.61 18.22 15.98
CA GLU A 177 9.67 18.69 16.87
C GLU A 177 10.96 17.86 16.80
N LEU A 178 10.92 16.66 16.22
CA LEU A 178 12.10 15.82 16.00
C LEU A 178 12.88 16.20 14.72
N GLY A 179 12.33 17.11 13.90
CA GLY A 179 12.96 17.62 12.67
C GLY A 179 12.81 16.68 11.47
N GLY A 180 13.78 16.73 10.53
CA GLY A 180 13.79 15.85 9.36
C GLY A 180 13.20 16.46 8.08
N THR A 181 13.10 15.64 7.04
CA THR A 181 12.58 16.04 5.73
C THR A 181 11.09 15.76 5.67
N ALA A 182 10.26 16.80 5.53
CA ALA A 182 8.80 16.63 5.42
C ALA A 182 8.40 15.82 4.17
N LEU A 183 7.48 14.88 4.33
CA LEU A 183 6.85 14.12 3.25
C LEU A 183 5.54 14.80 2.85
N GLY A 184 5.66 15.81 1.99
CA GLY A 184 4.52 16.55 1.45
C GLY A 184 3.57 17.07 2.54
N SER A 185 2.26 16.87 2.34
CA SER A 185 1.22 17.37 3.24
C SER A 185 0.71 16.33 4.24
N ALA A 186 1.28 15.13 4.32
CA ALA A 186 0.84 14.10 5.26
C ALA A 186 1.13 14.44 6.73
N GLY A 187 2.01 15.40 7.02
CA GLY A 187 2.47 15.65 8.39
C GLY A 187 3.45 14.58 8.89
N LEU A 188 4.09 13.87 7.97
CA LEU A 188 5.13 12.87 8.23
C LEU A 188 6.50 13.39 7.82
N PHE A 189 7.54 12.87 8.45
CA PHE A 189 8.90 13.31 8.28
C PHE A 189 9.84 12.11 8.12
N MET A 190 10.85 12.25 7.28
CA MET A 190 11.93 11.28 7.08
C MET A 190 13.19 11.72 7.83
N LEU A 191 13.88 10.75 8.42
CA LEU A 191 15.20 10.96 9.00
C LEU A 191 16.21 9.94 8.46
N PRO A 192 17.48 10.34 8.25
CA PRO A 192 18.54 9.37 8.03
C PRO A 192 18.82 8.58 9.32
N THR A 193 19.29 7.35 9.19
CA THR A 193 19.60 6.44 10.33
C THR A 193 20.51 7.08 11.36
N VAL A 194 21.48 7.88 10.92
CA VAL A 194 22.42 8.59 11.80
C VAL A 194 21.69 9.58 12.71
N ALA A 195 20.69 10.29 12.18
CA ALA A 195 19.89 11.22 12.97
C ALA A 195 18.96 10.49 13.94
N VAL A 196 18.34 9.38 13.50
CA VAL A 196 17.53 8.52 14.39
C VAL A 196 18.37 7.99 15.55
N ALA A 197 19.56 7.46 15.27
CA ALA A 197 20.48 6.95 16.29
C ALA A 197 20.90 8.05 17.28
N ALA A 198 21.15 9.28 16.80
CA ALA A 198 21.45 10.41 17.67
C ALA A 198 20.26 10.77 18.58
N LEU A 199 19.04 10.85 18.04
CA LEU A 199 17.83 11.16 18.83
C LEU A 199 17.55 10.11 19.91
N LEU A 200 17.73 8.83 19.58
CA LEU A 200 17.57 7.72 20.53
C LEU A 200 18.65 7.73 21.62
N LYS A 201 19.91 8.01 21.25
CA LYS A 201 21.03 8.06 22.20
C LYS A 201 20.95 9.27 23.14
N GLU A 202 20.45 10.38 22.64
CA GLU A 202 20.25 11.62 23.41
C GLU A 202 18.93 11.62 24.19
N GLU A 203 18.17 10.51 24.16
CA GLU A 203 16.87 10.36 24.85
C GLU A 203 15.83 11.43 24.45
N LYS A 204 15.98 12.02 23.26
CA LYS A 204 15.02 12.98 22.69
C LYS A 204 13.83 12.30 22.02
N ALA A 205 13.99 11.03 21.66
CA ALA A 205 12.97 10.18 21.11
C ALA A 205 13.12 8.75 21.65
N THR A 206 12.05 7.98 21.52
CA THR A 206 11.97 6.56 21.85
C THR A 206 11.84 5.73 20.57
N ALA A 207 12.08 4.41 20.66
CA ALA A 207 11.84 3.53 19.53
C ALA A 207 10.38 3.59 19.04
N ALA A 208 9.44 3.92 19.93
CA ALA A 208 8.01 4.08 19.64
C ALA A 208 7.70 5.23 18.68
N ASP A 209 8.59 6.24 18.57
CA ASP A 209 8.38 7.41 17.72
C ASP A 209 8.67 7.15 16.23
N PHE A 210 9.31 6.04 15.89
CA PHE A 210 9.78 5.75 14.54
C PHE A 210 9.03 4.58 13.90
N LEU A 211 8.67 4.73 12.62
CA LEU A 211 8.17 3.65 11.76
C LEU A 211 9.26 3.27 10.77
N ILE A 212 9.54 1.97 10.68
CA ILE A 212 10.50 1.41 9.75
C ILE A 212 9.75 0.91 8.52
N VAL A 213 10.05 1.51 7.37
CA VAL A 213 9.42 1.17 6.09
C VAL A 213 10.38 0.29 5.29
N GLY A 214 9.93 -0.92 4.97
CA GLY A 214 10.64 -1.88 4.13
C GLY A 214 9.83 -2.19 2.87
N GLY A 215 10.28 -1.61 1.75
CA GLY A 215 9.69 -1.85 0.43
C GLY A 215 8.52 -0.92 0.06
N VAL A 216 8.13 -0.98 -1.22
CA VAL A 216 7.08 -0.16 -1.84
C VAL A 216 6.29 -0.96 -2.86
N VAL A 217 5.09 -0.47 -3.17
CA VAL A 217 4.33 -0.83 -4.36
C VAL A 217 4.45 0.29 -5.39
N ARG A 218 4.38 -0.05 -6.67
CA ARG A 218 4.51 0.90 -7.78
C ARG A 218 3.17 0.97 -8.51
N PHE A 219 2.69 2.19 -8.73
CA PHE A 219 1.53 2.47 -9.58
C PHE A 219 1.95 3.33 -10.76
N GLU A 220 1.47 3.01 -11.95
CA GLU A 220 1.58 3.97 -13.05
C GLU A 220 0.61 5.13 -12.80
N ARG A 221 1.00 6.35 -13.18
CA ARG A 221 0.14 7.52 -12.94
C ARG A 221 -1.22 7.40 -13.63
N ALA A 222 -1.25 6.86 -14.85
CA ALA A 222 -2.49 6.62 -15.59
C ALA A 222 -3.37 5.56 -14.91
N GLU A 223 -2.76 4.50 -14.40
CA GLU A 223 -3.45 3.46 -13.63
C GLU A 223 -4.06 4.04 -12.35
N LEU A 224 -3.26 4.72 -11.53
CA LEU A 224 -3.74 5.32 -10.29
C LEU A 224 -4.85 6.35 -10.54
N ALA A 225 -4.71 7.17 -11.58
CA ALA A 225 -5.76 8.10 -11.99
C ALA A 225 -7.07 7.37 -12.34
N GLY A 226 -6.98 6.23 -13.04
CA GLY A 226 -8.11 5.36 -13.32
C GLY A 226 -8.75 4.78 -12.05
N MET A 227 -7.95 4.36 -11.07
CA MET A 227 -8.42 3.82 -9.78
C MET A 227 -9.13 4.90 -8.95
N LEU A 228 -8.58 6.12 -8.92
CA LEU A 228 -9.21 7.27 -8.25
C LEU A 228 -10.53 7.65 -8.91
N ALA A 229 -10.57 7.68 -10.25
CA ALA A 229 -11.77 7.97 -11.03
C ALA A 229 -12.87 6.92 -10.84
N ALA A 230 -12.48 5.64 -10.73
CA ALA A 230 -13.39 4.53 -10.46
C ALA A 230 -13.83 4.45 -8.98
N GLY A 231 -13.26 5.29 -8.11
CA GLY A 231 -13.52 5.26 -6.68
C GLY A 231 -12.95 4.04 -5.97
N GLU A 232 -12.03 3.30 -6.60
CA GLU A 232 -11.28 2.15 -6.04
C GLU A 232 -10.18 2.61 -5.07
N MET A 233 -9.73 3.86 -5.23
CA MET A 233 -8.85 4.54 -4.30
C MET A 233 -9.39 5.94 -4.01
N ARG A 234 -9.01 6.47 -2.86
CA ARG A 234 -9.31 7.85 -2.47
C ARG A 234 -8.07 8.50 -1.86
N ALA A 235 -7.75 9.72 -2.30
CA ALA A 235 -6.77 10.55 -1.60
C ALA A 235 -7.39 11.10 -0.30
N LEU A 236 -6.71 10.90 0.83
CA LEU A 236 -7.13 11.44 2.11
C LEU A 236 -6.75 12.93 2.19
N PRO A 237 -7.66 13.81 2.61
CA PRO A 237 -7.35 15.22 2.73
C PRO A 237 -6.32 15.44 3.86
N PRO A 238 -5.33 16.34 3.66
CA PRO A 238 -4.46 16.76 4.74
C PRO A 238 -5.27 17.50 5.82
N GLY A 239 -4.86 17.38 7.08
CA GLY A 239 -5.51 18.07 8.19
C GLY A 239 -5.48 17.28 9.49
N GLU A 240 -6.20 17.78 10.49
CA GLU A 240 -6.18 17.26 11.87
C GLU A 240 -6.57 15.78 11.95
N GLN A 241 -7.59 15.35 11.19
CA GLN A 241 -8.03 13.95 11.17
C GLN A 241 -6.95 13.00 10.64
N LEU A 242 -6.23 13.40 9.58
CA LEU A 242 -5.13 12.60 9.04
C LEU A 242 -3.96 12.57 10.03
N THR A 243 -3.62 13.70 10.63
CA THR A 243 -2.57 13.79 11.66
C THR A 243 -2.88 12.93 12.88
N ALA A 244 -4.15 12.90 13.32
CA ALA A 244 -4.61 12.08 14.44
C ALA A 244 -4.58 10.57 14.15
N LEU A 245 -4.50 10.17 12.88
CA LEU A 245 -4.40 8.77 12.47
C LEU A 245 -3.00 8.19 12.71
N TRP A 246 -1.95 9.01 12.61
CA TRP A 246 -0.56 8.51 12.66
C TRP A 246 -0.16 7.79 13.94
N PRO A 247 -0.53 8.25 15.14
CA PRO A 247 -0.27 7.48 16.35
C PRO A 247 -0.87 6.06 16.30
N ARG A 248 -2.03 5.88 15.64
CA ARG A 248 -2.67 4.57 15.47
C ARG A 248 -1.92 3.69 14.48
N VAL A 249 -1.43 4.26 13.38
CA VAL A 249 -0.56 3.55 12.43
C VAL A 249 0.72 3.08 13.11
N TRP A 250 1.34 3.92 13.94
CA TRP A 250 2.54 3.57 14.69
C TRP A 250 2.27 2.46 15.71
N ALA A 251 1.14 2.55 16.42
CA ALA A 251 0.74 1.54 17.41
C ALA A 251 0.57 0.12 16.81
N LEU A 252 0.30 -0.02 15.50
CA LEU A 252 0.28 -1.32 14.83
C LEU A 252 1.64 -2.04 14.91
N THR A 253 2.72 -1.29 15.06
CA THR A 253 4.09 -1.80 15.11
C THR A 253 4.63 -1.95 16.53
N ASP A 254 3.81 -1.68 17.54
CA ASP A 254 4.22 -1.92 18.92
C ASP A 254 4.30 -3.43 19.17
N ASP A 255 5.41 -3.86 19.76
CA ASP A 255 5.62 -5.24 20.20
C ASP A 255 5.70 -5.24 21.72
N ASP A 256 4.60 -5.63 22.37
CA ASP A 256 4.52 -5.78 23.82
C ASP A 256 5.10 -7.13 24.29
N GLY A 257 5.67 -7.93 23.37
CA GLY A 257 6.16 -9.27 23.65
C GLY A 257 5.04 -10.28 23.95
N SER A 258 3.78 -9.89 23.76
CA SER A 258 2.66 -10.81 23.86
C SER A 258 2.65 -11.79 22.69
N LYS A 259 2.17 -13.02 22.94
CA LYS A 259 1.94 -14.02 21.87
C LYS A 259 0.68 -13.73 21.06
N SER A 260 0.07 -12.56 21.24
CA SER A 260 -1.12 -12.17 20.51
C SER A 260 -0.76 -11.97 19.05
N PRO A 261 -1.57 -12.46 18.11
CA PRO A 261 -1.33 -12.21 16.69
C PRO A 261 -1.29 -10.69 16.42
N PRO A 262 -0.49 -10.25 15.45
CA PRO A 262 -0.49 -8.85 15.06
C PRO A 262 -1.88 -8.41 14.58
N SER A 263 -2.18 -7.12 14.77
CA SER A 263 -3.42 -6.53 14.24
C SER A 263 -3.52 -6.78 12.73
N ASP A 264 -4.73 -6.98 12.23
CA ASP A 264 -5.00 -7.10 10.79
C ASP A 264 -4.92 -5.74 10.04
N GLY A 265 -4.74 -4.64 10.78
CA GLY A 265 -4.70 -3.28 10.23
C GLY A 265 -6.05 -2.74 9.74
N THR A 266 -7.13 -3.49 9.96
CA THR A 266 -8.48 -3.16 9.47
C THR A 266 -9.08 -1.98 10.23
N GLU A 267 -8.81 -1.86 11.53
CA GLU A 267 -9.22 -0.70 12.34
C GLU A 267 -8.66 0.60 11.75
N VAL A 268 -7.36 0.63 11.45
CA VAL A 268 -6.69 1.80 10.88
C VAL A 268 -7.26 2.14 9.50
N TRP A 269 -7.54 1.14 8.66
CA TRP A 269 -8.22 1.36 7.38
C TRP A 269 -9.61 1.98 7.56
N TRP A 270 -10.40 1.47 8.52
CA TRP A 270 -11.71 2.00 8.84
C TRP A 270 -11.66 3.45 9.32
N LEU A 271 -10.73 3.77 10.23
CA LEU A 271 -10.51 5.14 10.70
C LEU A 271 -10.11 6.06 9.54
N ALA A 272 -9.21 5.61 8.66
CA ALA A 272 -8.82 6.35 7.47
C ALA A 272 -10.00 6.61 6.50
N SER A 273 -10.99 5.70 6.45
CA SER A 273 -12.20 5.88 5.63
C SER A 273 -13.07 7.06 6.10
N GLN A 274 -12.96 7.45 7.37
CA GLN A 274 -13.68 8.58 7.94
C GLN A 274 -12.96 9.92 7.76
N CYS A 275 -11.67 9.92 7.39
CA CYS A 275 -10.96 11.17 7.10
C CYS A 275 -11.64 11.92 5.94
N GLY A 276 -11.93 13.20 6.17
CA GLY A 276 -12.68 14.06 5.24
C GLY A 276 -14.21 14.02 5.41
N ALA A 277 -14.75 13.24 6.36
CA ALA A 277 -16.16 13.31 6.72
C ALA A 277 -16.43 14.54 7.62
N GLU A 278 -17.64 15.09 7.55
CA GLU A 278 -18.08 16.24 8.37
C GLU A 278 -18.04 15.96 9.89
N GLN A 279 -17.93 14.67 10.27
CA GLN A 279 -17.77 14.25 11.65
C GLN A 279 -16.33 14.52 12.11
N GLY A 280 -16.14 15.50 13.00
CA GLY A 280 -14.82 15.96 13.44
C GLY A 280 -13.95 14.94 14.19
N GLN A 281 -14.51 13.82 14.68
CA GLN A 281 -13.80 12.81 15.46
C GLN A 281 -13.87 11.43 14.79
N LEU A 282 -12.72 10.73 14.73
CA LEU A 282 -12.63 9.36 14.21
C LEU A 282 -13.28 8.38 15.20
N VAL A 283 -14.22 7.56 14.71
CA VAL A 283 -14.96 6.59 15.52
C VAL A 283 -14.45 5.17 15.24
N ALA A 284 -14.24 4.39 16.31
CA ALA A 284 -13.83 2.99 16.19
C ALA A 284 -14.84 2.16 15.36
N PRO A 285 -14.38 1.10 14.67
CA PRO A 285 -15.27 0.23 13.90
C PRO A 285 -16.32 -0.47 14.78
N PRO A 286 -17.50 -0.80 14.23
CA PRO A 286 -18.41 -1.74 14.90
C PRO A 286 -17.73 -3.12 15.05
N PRO A 287 -18.03 -3.88 16.12
CA PRO A 287 -17.32 -5.13 16.41
C PRO A 287 -17.61 -6.23 15.38
N ALA A 288 -16.52 -6.87 14.92
CA ALA A 288 -16.39 -8.07 14.07
C ALA A 288 -17.06 -8.02 12.68
N GLY A 289 -16.25 -8.22 11.62
CA GLY A 289 -16.75 -8.44 10.24
C GLY A 289 -16.16 -7.53 9.16
N ILE A 290 -15.11 -6.76 9.44
CA ILE A 290 -14.50 -5.87 8.43
C ILE A 290 -13.35 -6.54 7.68
N ALA A 291 -12.59 -7.45 8.31
CA ALA A 291 -11.74 -8.36 7.56
C ALA A 291 -12.63 -9.32 6.77
N ASP A 292 -12.37 -9.46 5.47
CA ASP A 292 -13.01 -10.52 4.68
C ASP A 292 -12.10 -11.74 4.68
N GLU A 293 -12.67 -12.89 4.31
CA GLU A 293 -11.97 -14.20 4.25
C GLU A 293 -10.63 -14.13 3.50
N ALA A 294 -10.53 -13.27 2.48
CA ALA A 294 -9.33 -13.10 1.67
C ALA A 294 -8.19 -12.40 2.43
N LEU A 295 -8.51 -11.36 3.22
CA LEU A 295 -7.53 -10.71 4.09
C LEU A 295 -7.12 -11.63 5.25
N GLU A 296 -8.07 -12.37 5.82
CA GLU A 296 -7.79 -13.35 6.88
C GLU A 296 -6.84 -14.45 6.40
N GLU A 297 -7.07 -15.00 5.19
CA GLU A 297 -6.21 -16.04 4.63
C GLU A 297 -4.81 -15.52 4.32
N TRP A 298 -4.69 -14.30 3.77
CA TRP A 298 -3.39 -13.66 3.53
C TRP A 298 -2.60 -13.47 4.83
N LEU A 299 -3.25 -12.97 5.88
CA LEU A 299 -2.63 -12.82 7.20
C LEU A 299 -2.22 -14.19 7.78
N SER A 300 -3.04 -15.23 7.59
CA SER A 300 -2.70 -16.57 8.06
C SER A 300 -1.44 -17.15 7.41
N TRP A 301 -1.15 -16.76 6.17
CA TRP A 301 0.02 -17.21 5.41
C TRP A 301 1.28 -16.40 5.70
N PHE A 302 1.17 -15.08 5.80
CA PHE A 302 2.33 -14.17 5.87
C PHE A 302 2.60 -13.59 7.26
N ALA A 303 1.63 -13.62 8.19
CA ALA A 303 1.80 -13.13 9.56
C ALA A 303 2.12 -14.24 10.58
N ARG A 304 2.23 -15.49 10.16
CA ARG A 304 2.71 -16.59 11.02
C ARG A 304 4.23 -16.65 11.04
N ASP A 305 4.78 -17.03 12.19
CA ASP A 305 6.18 -17.40 12.29
C ASP A 305 6.51 -18.51 11.28
N PRO A 306 7.70 -18.49 10.65
CA PRO A 306 8.13 -19.59 9.81
C PRO A 306 8.04 -20.89 10.62
N PRO A 307 7.60 -22.00 10.02
CA PRO A 307 7.49 -23.26 10.75
C PRO A 307 8.84 -23.55 11.41
N THR A 308 8.83 -23.68 12.73
CA THR A 308 9.98 -24.17 13.48
C THR A 308 10.34 -25.53 12.91
N VAL A 309 11.40 -25.57 12.10
CA VAL A 309 12.07 -26.82 11.75
C VAL A 309 12.65 -27.32 13.07
N GLN A 310 11.93 -28.24 13.72
CA GLN A 310 12.52 -28.98 14.81
C GLN A 310 13.68 -29.83 14.24
N PRO A 311 14.84 -29.84 14.90
CA PRO A 311 16.02 -30.55 14.43
C PRO A 311 15.81 -32.07 14.35
#